data_AF-A0AAD8LRE1-F1
#
_entry.id   AF-A0AAD8LRE1-F1
#
_cell.length_a   1.000
_cell.length_b   1.000
_cell.length_c   1.000
_cell.angle_alpha   90.00
_cell.angle_beta   90.00
_cell.angle_gamma   90.00
#
_symmetry.space_group_name_H-M   'P 1'
#
loop_
_entity.id
_entity.type
_entity.pdbx_description
1 polymer ?
#
loop_
_entity_poly.entity_id
_entity_poly.type
_entity_poly.pdbx_seq_one_letter_code
_entity_poly.pdbx_strand_id
1 'polypeptide(L)'
;MVEIYRNKTRCAELEAQLVMDWNLDLPNDVTLCKDILKSLELAMSKLEESNEYLRSSLETEHDPEIAQYIEENEVVLRRKDYQVKQVKSHIDSLQRSCEAS
;
A
#
# COMPACT_ATOMS: atom_id res chain seq x y z
N MET A 1 -6.82 19.84 17.98
CA MET A 1 -5.39 19.72 18.38
C MET A 1 -4.86 18.28 18.31
N VAL A 2 -5.70 17.24 18.50
CA VAL A 2 -5.33 15.82 18.32
C VAL A 2 -5.14 15.45 16.83
N GLU A 3 -5.91 16.07 15.93
CA GLU A 3 -5.80 15.83 14.48
C GLU A 3 -4.48 16.30 13.86
N ILE A 4 -3.96 17.45 14.32
CA ILE A 4 -2.67 17.98 13.86
C ILE A 4 -1.50 17.06 14.29
N TYR A 5 -1.60 16.44 15.47
CA TYR A 5 -0.58 15.49 15.94
C TYR A 5 -0.69 14.13 15.23
N ARG A 6 -1.89 13.68 14.84
CA ARG A 6 -2.08 12.51 13.97
C ARG A 6 -1.54 12.76 12.56
N ASN A 7 -1.67 13.97 12.02
CA ASN A 7 -1.12 14.33 10.70
C ASN A 7 0.41 14.42 10.69
N LYS A 8 1.06 14.90 11.76
CA LYS A 8 2.54 14.99 11.79
C LYS A 8 3.26 13.65 11.83
N THR A 9 2.71 12.63 12.49
CA THR A 9 3.29 11.27 12.46
C THR A 9 3.04 10.57 11.11
N ARG A 10 1.94 10.94 10.42
CA ARG A 10 1.53 10.39 9.12
C ARG A 10 2.48 10.80 7.99
N CYS A 11 3.14 11.97 8.05
CA CYS A 11 4.11 12.39 7.03
C CYS A 11 5.32 11.46 6.90
N ALA A 12 5.92 11.00 8.01
CA ALA A 12 7.19 10.26 7.92
C ALA A 12 7.01 8.84 7.32
N GLU A 13 5.93 8.14 7.67
CA GLU A 13 5.63 6.81 7.11
C GLU A 13 5.18 6.89 5.65
N LEU A 14 4.48 7.96 5.27
CA LEU A 14 4.06 8.19 3.89
C LEU A 14 5.23 8.62 3.02
N GLU A 15 6.07 9.55 3.48
CA GLU A 15 7.31 9.96 2.80
C GLU A 15 8.26 8.77 2.61
N ALA A 16 8.43 7.92 3.63
CA ALA A 16 9.18 6.67 3.49
C ALA A 16 8.58 5.77 2.40
N GLN A 17 7.25 5.62 2.37
CA GLN A 17 6.54 4.89 1.31
C GLN A 17 6.55 5.57 -0.06
N LEU A 18 6.91 6.85 -0.16
CA LEU A 18 7.08 7.53 -1.44
C LEU A 18 8.53 7.43 -1.96
N VAL A 19 9.52 7.35 -1.06
CA VAL A 19 10.96 7.43 -1.39
C VAL A 19 11.68 6.06 -1.40
N MET A 20 11.20 5.05 -0.66
CA MET A 20 11.85 3.74 -0.61
C MET A 20 11.77 2.98 -1.94
N ASP A 21 12.73 2.10 -2.24
CA ASP A 21 12.70 1.18 -3.40
C ASP A 21 11.41 0.33 -3.39
N TRP A 22 10.78 0.20 -4.56
CA TRP A 22 9.49 -0.47 -4.72
C TRP A 22 9.64 -2.00 -4.75
N ASN A 23 10.85 -2.50 -4.99
CA ASN A 23 11.15 -3.92 -5.01
C ASN A 23 11.09 -4.53 -3.60
N LEU A 24 10.41 -5.67 -3.48
CA LEU A 24 10.41 -6.47 -2.28
C LEU A 24 11.55 -7.50 -2.32
N ASP A 25 12.26 -7.63 -1.21
CA ASP A 25 13.13 -8.78 -0.96
C ASP A 25 12.26 -9.94 -0.44
N LEU A 26 11.92 -10.87 -1.34
CA LEU A 26 10.92 -11.91 -1.08
C LEU A 26 11.56 -13.23 -0.60
N PRO A 27 11.01 -13.86 0.46
CA PRO A 27 11.54 -15.13 0.95
C PRO A 27 11.25 -16.27 -0.04
N ASN A 28 12.08 -17.32 -0.02
CA ASN A 28 11.83 -18.58 -0.74
C ASN A 28 10.89 -19.51 0.03
N ASP A 29 9.80 -18.97 0.57
CA ASP A 29 8.77 -19.71 1.29
C ASP A 29 7.39 -19.23 0.83
N VAL A 30 6.60 -20.14 0.26
CA VAL A 30 5.28 -19.83 -0.30
C VAL A 30 4.30 -19.38 0.78
N THR A 31 4.39 -19.92 2.00
CA THR A 31 3.50 -19.55 3.11
C THR A 31 3.80 -18.12 3.55
N LEU A 32 5.08 -17.79 3.74
CA LEU A 32 5.48 -16.42 4.09
C LEU A 32 5.12 -15.43 2.96
N CYS A 33 5.28 -15.81 1.70
CA CYS A 33 4.84 -14.98 0.58
C CYS A 33 3.32 -14.75 0.57
N LYS A 34 2.52 -15.76 0.90
CA LYS A 34 1.06 -15.60 1.04
C LYS A 34 0.69 -14.69 2.20
N ASP A 35 1.41 -14.74 3.32
CA ASP A 35 1.20 -13.84 4.46
C ASP A 35 1.56 -12.39 4.12
N ILE A 36 2.66 -12.17 3.38
CA ILE A 36 3.05 -10.87 2.82
C ILE A 36 1.95 -10.35 1.89
N LEU A 37 1.47 -11.18 0.96
CA LEU A 37 0.41 -10.83 0.02
C LEU A 37 -0.85 -10.37 0.76
N LYS A 38 -1.31 -11.15 1.74
CA LYS A 38 -2.50 -10.82 2.54
C LYS A 38 -2.32 -9.51 3.31
N SER A 39 -1.11 -9.25 3.82
CA SER A 39 -0.80 -8.01 4.53
C SER A 39 -0.82 -6.80 3.59
N LEU A 40 -0.31 -6.94 2.35
CA LEU A 40 -0.38 -5.90 1.33
C LEU A 40 -1.82 -5.61 0.90
N GLU A 41 -2.61 -6.65 0.63
CA GLU A 41 -4.02 -6.52 0.23
C GLU A 41 -4.86 -5.86 1.33
N LEU A 42 -4.64 -6.21 2.61
CA LEU A 42 -5.30 -5.55 3.74
C LEU A 42 -4.90 -4.08 3.86
N ALA A 43 -3.63 -3.75 3.64
CA ALA A 43 -3.16 -2.37 3.68
C ALA A 43 -3.73 -1.53 2.53
N MET A 44 -3.87 -2.11 1.33
CA MET A 44 -4.54 -1.47 0.19
C MET A 44 -6.00 -1.18 0.50
N SER A 45 -6.76 -2.18 0.97
CA SER A 45 -8.18 -2.02 1.29
C SER A 45 -8.42 -0.90 2.31
N LYS A 46 -7.62 -0.82 3.38
CA LYS A 46 -7.71 0.27 4.36
C LYS A 46 -7.40 1.65 3.78
N LEU A 47 -6.48 1.71 2.82
CA LEU A 47 -6.09 2.95 2.16
C LEU A 47 -7.14 3.40 1.14
N GLU A 48 -7.80 2.47 0.45
CA GLU A 48 -8.96 2.72 -0.40
C GLU A 48 -10.15 3.26 0.41
N GLU A 49 -10.48 2.62 1.53
CA GLU A 49 -11.51 3.12 2.47
C GLU A 49 -11.19 4.54 2.96
N SER A 50 -9.92 4.81 3.29
CA SER A 50 -9.50 6.17 3.68
C SER A 50 -9.67 7.16 2.52
N ASN A 51 -9.39 6.77 1.28
CA ASN A 51 -9.57 7.65 0.12
C ASN A 51 -11.04 7.91 -0.19
N GLU A 52 -11.90 6.91 -0.05
CA GLU A 52 -13.35 7.08 -0.19
C GLU A 52 -13.90 8.10 0.83
N TYR A 53 -13.47 7.98 2.09
CA TYR A 53 -13.82 8.94 3.14
C TYR A 53 -13.33 10.36 2.84
N LEU A 54 -12.09 10.52 2.40
CA LEU A 54 -11.51 11.82 2.05
C LEU A 54 -12.22 12.45 0.85
N ARG A 55 -12.56 11.65 -0.18
CA ARG A 55 -13.32 12.13 -1.35
C ARG A 55 -14.71 12.62 -0.95
N SER A 56 -15.42 11.87 -0.10
CA SER A 56 -16.72 12.30 0.42
C SER A 56 -16.62 13.61 1.22
N SER A 57 -15.55 13.79 1.98
CA SER A 57 -15.29 15.02 2.73
C SER A 57 -14.99 16.21 1.80
N LEU A 58 -14.26 15.99 0.71
CA LEU A 58 -13.92 17.00 -0.29
C LEU A 58 -15.14 17.51 -1.09
N GLU A 59 -16.13 16.63 -1.30
CA GLU A 59 -17.42 17.01 -1.92
C GLU A 59 -18.21 17.96 -1.03
N THR A 60 -18.07 17.82 0.30
CA THR A 60 -18.76 18.68 1.28
C THR A 60 -18.00 19.97 1.59
N GLU A 61 -16.67 19.93 1.63
CA GLU A 61 -15.80 21.07 1.90
C GLU A 61 -14.62 21.07 0.92
N HIS A 62 -14.50 22.12 0.12
CA HIS A 62 -13.43 22.23 -0.89
C HIS A 62 -12.11 22.62 -0.22
N ASP A 63 -11.45 21.63 0.39
CA ASP A 63 -10.14 21.76 1.03
C ASP A 63 -9.01 21.24 0.12
N PRO A 64 -8.09 22.10 -0.36
CA PRO A 64 -6.97 21.67 -1.20
C PRO A 64 -6.01 20.69 -0.50
N GLU A 65 -5.93 20.69 0.83
CA GLU A 65 -5.10 19.76 1.61
C GLU A 65 -5.65 18.33 1.50
N ILE A 66 -6.98 18.17 1.53
CA ILE A 66 -7.66 16.87 1.34
C ILE A 66 -7.39 16.32 -0.06
N ALA A 67 -7.44 17.19 -1.09
CA ALA A 67 -7.13 16.80 -2.46
C ALA A 67 -5.69 16.27 -2.59
N GLN A 68 -4.72 16.95 -1.98
CA GLN A 68 -3.33 16.47 -1.95
C GLN A 68 -3.20 15.11 -1.27
N TYR A 69 -3.88 14.88 -0.13
CA TYR A 69 -3.83 13.59 0.56
C TYR A 69 -4.41 12.44 -0.27
N ILE A 70 -5.44 12.70 -1.07
CA ILE A 70 -6.00 11.69 -1.99
C ILE A 70 -4.95 11.31 -3.04
N GLU A 71 -4.28 12.30 -3.65
CA GLU A 71 -3.23 12.06 -4.65
C GLU A 71 -2.05 11.25 -4.06
N GLU A 72 -1.59 11.60 -2.87
CA GLU A 72 -0.51 10.88 -2.19
C GLU A 72 -0.90 9.43 -1.87
N ASN A 73 -2.11 9.20 -1.37
CA ASN A 73 -2.63 7.86 -1.13
C ASN A 73 -2.74 7.05 -2.43
N GLU A 74 -3.13 7.68 -3.55
CA GLU A 74 -3.17 7.01 -4.86
C GLU A 74 -1.78 6.58 -5.35
N VAL A 75 -0.73 7.36 -5.08
CA VAL A 75 0.66 6.95 -5.37
C VAL A 75 1.01 5.69 -4.56
N VAL A 76 0.68 5.69 -3.27
CA VAL A 76 0.94 4.55 -2.38
C VAL A 76 0.14 3.31 -2.82
N LEU A 77 -1.11 3.47 -3.26
CA LEU A 77 -1.92 2.38 -3.81
C LEU A 77 -1.28 1.77 -5.06
N ARG A 78 -0.82 2.60 -6.01
CA ARG A 78 -0.09 2.12 -7.21
C ARG A 78 1.16 1.33 -6.84
N ARG A 79 1.90 1.80 -5.82
CA ARG A 79 3.08 1.09 -5.31
C ARG A 79 2.71 -0.26 -4.69
N LYS A 80 1.68 -0.32 -3.86
CA LYS A 80 1.24 -1.58 -3.23
C LYS A 80 0.72 -2.57 -4.28
N ASP A 81 0.00 -2.11 -5.30
CA ASP A 81 -0.42 -2.95 -6.43
C ASP A 81 0.79 -3.56 -7.18
N TYR A 82 1.82 -2.75 -7.41
CA TYR A 82 3.07 -3.25 -7.98
C TYR A 82 3.72 -4.33 -7.10
N GLN A 83 3.79 -4.10 -5.79
CA GLN A 83 4.32 -5.07 -4.82
C GLN A 83 3.50 -6.37 -4.77
N VAL A 84 2.16 -6.28 -4.84
CA VAL A 84 1.26 -7.43 -4.95
C VAL A 84 1.57 -8.26 -6.20
N LYS A 85 1.79 -7.60 -7.35
CA LYS A 85 2.18 -8.28 -8.60
C LYS A 85 3.52 -8.99 -8.47
N GLN A 86 4.51 -8.36 -7.82
CA GLN A 86 5.80 -9.01 -7.54
C GLN A 86 5.63 -10.29 -6.71
N VAL A 87 4.88 -10.21 -5.61
CA VAL A 87 4.63 -11.36 -4.73
C VAL A 87 3.90 -12.48 -5.47
N LYS A 88 2.86 -12.16 -6.26
CA LYS A 88 2.12 -13.16 -7.05
C LYS A 88 3.03 -13.86 -8.06
N SER A 89 3.83 -13.12 -8.82
CA SER A 89 4.79 -13.70 -9.77
C SER A 89 5.86 -14.56 -9.08
N HIS A 90 6.33 -14.16 -7.89
CA HIS A 90 7.30 -14.95 -7.12
C HIS A 90 6.68 -16.26 -6.59
N ILE A 91 5.46 -16.21 -6.05
CA ILE A 91 4.72 -17.41 -5.63
C ILE A 91 4.56 -18.39 -6.81
N ASP A 92 4.14 -17.90 -7.98
CA ASP A 92 3.99 -18.72 -9.18
C ASP A 92 5.32 -19.40 -9.57
N SER A 93 6.44 -18.68 -9.46
CA SER A 93 7.78 -19.22 -9.76
C SER A 93 8.20 -20.29 -8.75
N LEU A 94 7.95 -20.07 -7.46
CA LEU A 94 8.27 -21.04 -6.40
C LEU A 94 7.45 -22.32 -6.57
N GLN A 95 6.16 -22.20 -6.89
CA GLN A 95 5.28 -23.35 -7.11
C GLN A 95 5.73 -24.18 -8.32
N ARG A 96 6.05 -23.54 -9.45
CA ARG A 96 6.59 -24.24 -10.63
C ARG A 96 7.92 -24.96 -10.36
N SER A 97 8.79 -24.37 -9.54
CA SER A 97 10.08 -24.96 -9.18
C SER A 97 9.91 -26.20 -8.28
N CYS A 98 8.88 -26.21 -7.44
CA CYS A 98 8.56 -27.33 -6.56
C CYS A 98 7.90 -28.50 -7.31
N GLU A 99 7.17 -28.24 -8.40
CA GLU A 99 6.55 -29.26 -9.25
C GLU A 99 7.54 -29.91 -10.23
N ALA A 100 8.68 -29.25 -10.51
CA ALA A 100 9.73 -29.73 -11.40
C ALA A 100 10.83 -30.56 -10.67
N SER A 101 10.72 -30.71 -9.35
CA SER A 101 11.66 -31.46 -8.48
C SER A 101 11.03 -32.77 -8.00
#